data_AF-A0A939C3B2-F1
#
_entry.id   AF-A0A939C3B2-F1
#
_cell.length_a   1.000
_cell.length_b   1.000
_cell.length_c   1.000
_cell.angle_alpha   90.00
_cell.angle_beta   90.00
_cell.angle_gamma   90.00
#
_symmetry.space_group_name_H-M   'P 1'
#
loop_
_entity.id
_entity.type
_entity.pdbx_description
1 polymer ?
#
loop_
_entity_poly.entity_id
_entity_poly.type
_entity_poly.pdbx_seq_one_letter_code
_entity_poly.pdbx_strand_id
1 'polypeptide(L)' 'MSMKLKVDGKEIPLNEFVANIISGSVIGAVTSLKGIKEDWKKIEIEISK' A
#
# COMPACT_ATOMS: atom_id res chain seq x y z
N MET A 1 5.75 -1.09 -9.85
CA MET A 1 5.16 -1.57 -8.59
C MET A 1 3.75 -2.06 -8.89
N SER A 2 3.32 -3.18 -8.32
CA SER A 2 1.93 -3.63 -8.46
C SER A 2 1.19 -3.40 -7.15
N MET A 3 0.01 -2.80 -7.24
CA MET A 3 -0.88 -2.56 -6.10
C MET A 3 -2.19 -3.30 -6.33
N LYS A 4 -2.72 -3.94 -5.28
CA LYS A 4 -4.05 -4.54 -5.28
C LYS A 4 -4.86 -3.95 -4.14
N LEU A 5 -6.01 -3.38 -4.45
CA LEU A 5 -6.98 -2.94 -3.45
C LEU A 5 -8.11 -3.96 -3.39
N LYS A 6 -8.46 -4.39 -2.19
CA LYS A 6 -9.68 -5.16 -1.96
C LYS A 6 -10.61 -4.40 -1.04
N VAL A 7 -11.88 -4.29 -1.43
CA VAL A 7 -12.96 -3.75 -0.60
C VAL A 7 -13.99 -4.87 -0.45
N ASP A 8 -14.27 -5.25 0.80
CA ASP A 8 -15.14 -6.39 1.13
C ASP A 8 -14.73 -7.67 0.39
N GLY A 9 -13.43 -7.93 0.32
CA GLY A 9 -12.84 -9.09 -0.37
C GLY A 9 -12.81 -9.00 -1.90
N LYS A 10 -13.43 -7.99 -2.51
CA LYS A 10 -13.48 -7.79 -3.97
C LYS A 10 -12.32 -6.94 -4.45
N GLU A 11 -11.60 -7.41 -5.46
CA GLU A 11 -10.51 -6.65 -6.09
C GLU A 11 -11.07 -5.45 -6.87
N ILE A 12 -10.60 -4.25 -6.53
CA ILE A 12 -11.02 -3.00 -7.15
C ILE A 12 -9.94 -2.56 -8.14
N PRO A 13 -10.27 -2.40 -9.43
CA PRO A 13 -9.31 -1.89 -10.41
C PRO A 13 -8.93 -0.45 -10.07
N LEU A 14 -7.64 -0.18 -10.03
CA LEU A 14 -7.09 1.15 -9.80
C LEU A 14 -6.56 1.72 -11.12
N ASN A 15 -6.80 3.01 -11.35
CA ASN A 15 -6.08 3.74 -12.37
C ASN A 15 -4.67 4.13 -11.85
N GLU A 16 -3.81 4.56 -12.78
CA GLU A 16 -2.41 4.90 -12.48
C GLU A 16 -2.29 6.02 -11.43
N PHE A 17 -3.12 7.06 -11.54
CA PHE A 17 -3.10 8.19 -10.61
C PHE A 17 -3.38 7.75 -9.16
N VAL A 18 -4.44 6.98 -8.93
CA VAL A 18 -4.82 6.51 -7.59
C VAL A 18 -3.81 5.50 -7.05
N ALA A 19 -3.32 4.59 -7.90
CA ALA A 19 -2.29 3.63 -7.51
C ALA A 19 -1.00 4.34 -7.04
N ASN A 20 -0.57 5.40 -7.74
CA ASN A 20 0.61 6.18 -7.38
C ASN A 20 0.43 6.94 -6.07
N ILE A 21 -0.73 7.58 -5.86
CA ILE A 21 -1.01 8.29 -4.60
C ILE A 21 -0.95 7.33 -3.42
N ILE A 22 -1.73 6.23 -3.46
CA ILE A 22 -1.83 5.34 -2.30
C ILE A 22 -0.49 4.64 -2.05
N SER A 23 0.16 4.11 -3.08
CA SER A 23 1.46 3.45 -2.91
C SER A 23 2.52 4.41 -2.38
N GLY A 24 2.60 5.63 -2.90
CA GLY A 24 3.54 6.66 -2.39
C GLY A 24 3.29 7.00 -0.93
N SER A 25 2.04 7.22 -0.54
CA SER A 25 1.69 7.51 0.87
C SER A 25 2.02 6.35 1.80
N VAL A 26 1.68 5.12 1.39
CA VAL A 26 1.96 3.91 2.18
C VAL A 26 3.46 3.67 2.34
N ILE A 27 4.22 3.81 1.26
CA ILE A 27 5.69 3.66 1.28
C ILE A 27 6.30 4.72 2.19
N GLY A 28 5.91 5.99 2.04
CA GLY A 28 6.41 7.08 2.89
C GLY A 28 6.13 6.85 4.38
N ALA A 29 4.93 6.37 4.71
CA ALA A 29 4.57 6.02 6.08
C ALA A 29 5.43 4.87 6.62
N VAL A 30 5.55 3.76 5.87
CA VAL A 30 6.32 2.57 6.28
C VAL A 30 7.81 2.87 6.45
N THR A 31 8.42 3.63 5.53
CA THR A 31 9.84 4.02 5.62
C THR A 31 10.12 4.94 6.81
N SER A 32 9.11 5.68 7.28
CA SER A 32 9.24 6.54 8.46
C SER A 32 9.13 5.78 9.80
N LEU A 33 8.73 4.50 9.78
CA LEU A 33 8.60 3.70 11.00
C LEU A 33 9.97 3.21 11.50
N LYS A 34 10.21 3.37 12.81
CA LYS A 34 11.42 2.83 13.44
C LYS A 34 11.42 1.31 13.37
N GLY A 35 12.55 0.74 12.96
CA GLY A 35 12.78 -0.72 12.93
C GLY A 35 12.38 -1.41 11.63
N ILE A 36 11.82 -0.69 10.66
CA ILE A 36 11.63 -1.20 9.30
C ILE A 36 12.90 -0.90 8.48
N LYS A 37 13.49 -1.95 7.89
CA LYS A 37 14.64 -1.82 6.98
C LYS A 37 14.16 -1.40 5.59
N GLU A 38 14.99 -0.69 4.85
CA GLU A 38 14.66 -0.19 3.50
C GLU A 38 14.48 -1.30 2.44
N ASP A 39 14.89 -2.54 2.74
CA ASP A 39 14.87 -3.69 1.81
C ASP A 39 13.61 -4.56 1.90
N TRP A 40 12.50 -4.02 2.41
CA TRP A 40 11.23 -4.74 2.46
C TRP A 40 10.72 -5.12 1.06
N LYS A 41 10.06 -6.27 0.94
CA LYS A 41 9.58 -6.82 -0.35
C LYS A 41 8.07 -6.61 -0.57
N LYS A 42 7.30 -6.48 0.51
CA LYS A 42 5.84 -6.42 0.48
C LYS A 42 5.34 -5.64 1.70
N ILE A 43 4.35 -4.79 1.48
CA ILE A 43 3.57 -4.13 2.53
C ILE A 43 2.13 -4.66 2.42
N GLU A 44 1.57 -5.13 3.54
CA GLU A 44 0.16 -5.48 3.66
C GLU A 44 -0.47 -4.59 4.74
N ILE A 45 -1.59 -3.97 4.41
CA ILE A 45 -2.34 -3.09 5.32
C ILE A 45 -3.77 -3.60 5.36
N GLU A 46 -4.26 -3.88 6.57
CA GLU A 46 -5.65 -4.21 6.84
C GLU A 46 -6.30 -3.06 7.61
N ILE A 47 -7.44 -2.58 7.10
CA ILE A 47 -8.23 -1.53 7.73
C ILE A 47 -9.61 -2.13 7.98
N SER A 48 -10.01 -2.20 9.25
CA SER A 48 -11.36 -2.60 9.66
C SER A 48 -12.12 -1.37 10.13
N LYS A 49 -13.41 -1.31 9.82
CA LYS A 49 -14.32 -0.27 10.28
C LYS A 49 -15.22 -0.80 11.39
#